data_AF-A0A367J8Z2-F1
#
_entry.id   AF-A0A367J8Z2-F1
#
_cell.length_a   1.000
_cell.length_b   1.000
_cell.length_c   1.000
_cell.angle_alpha   90.00
_cell.angle_beta   90.00
_cell.angle_gamma   90.00
#
_symmetry.space_group_name_H-M   'P 1'
#
loop_
_entity.id
_entity.type
_entity.pdbx_description
1 polymer ?
#
loop_
_entity_poly.entity_id
_entity_poly.type
_entity_poly.pdbx_seq_one_letter_code
_entity_poly.pdbx_strand_id
1 'polypeptide(L)'
;MRYYFRKKLYSENVQSNYFDPVLALLLSNPQQNVVLRWANKNEEVFDIRPDAVISTIIQSKYGCPLGFGEVQPGNSSTNKHSLCMETLRLATLSKDTIDRYCQDICFVLQVNGMH
;
A
#
# COMPACT_ATOMS: atom_id res chain seq x y z
N MET A 1 15.18 -8.60 10.23
CA MET A 1 14.57 -9.54 9.26
C MET A 1 14.51 -8.82 7.92
N ARG A 2 15.09 -9.37 6.85
CA ARG A 2 15.20 -8.72 5.54
C ARG A 2 14.05 -9.19 4.65
N TYR A 3 13.26 -8.27 4.10
CA TYR A 3 12.20 -8.61 3.15
C TYR A 3 12.47 -7.91 1.81
N TYR A 4 12.44 -8.68 0.72
CA TYR A 4 12.67 -8.20 -0.63
C TYR A 4 11.33 -8.02 -1.34
N PHE A 5 11.03 -6.81 -1.80
CA PHE A 5 9.94 -6.53 -2.72
C PHE A 5 10.51 -6.46 -4.13
N ARG A 6 10.29 -7.49 -4.93
CA ARG A 6 10.76 -7.52 -6.33
C ARG A 6 9.59 -7.17 -7.25
N LYS A 7 9.63 -5.96 -7.83
CA LYS A 7 8.79 -5.62 -8.98
C LYS A 7 9.26 -6.46 -10.18
N LYS A 8 8.53 -7.53 -10.50
CA LYS A 8 8.74 -8.29 -11.74
C LYS A 8 7.66 -7.84 -12.73
N LEU A 9 8.04 -6.97 -13.66
CA LEU A 9 7.18 -6.59 -14.79
C LEU A 9 7.12 -7.80 -15.74
N TYR A 10 6.12 -8.65 -15.55
CA TYR A 10 5.64 -9.51 -16.63
C TYR A 10 4.62 -8.71 -17.44
N SER A 11 4.75 -8.75 -18.76
CA SER A 11 3.97 -7.99 -19.75
C SER A 11 2.53 -7.64 -19.33
N GLU A 12 2.21 -6.36 -19.49
CA GLU A 12 0.93 -5.64 -19.55
C GLU A 12 -0.24 -5.96 -18.60
N ASN A 13 -0.38 -7.12 -17.94
CA ASN A 13 -1.59 -7.38 -17.11
C ASN A 13 -1.40 -8.26 -15.87
N VAL A 14 -0.17 -8.54 -15.41
CA VAL A 14 0.03 -9.30 -14.17
C VAL A 14 0.96 -8.56 -13.21
N GLN A 15 0.36 -7.79 -12.31
CA GLN A 15 1.03 -7.33 -11.09
C GLN A 15 1.14 -8.53 -10.13
N SER A 16 2.31 -9.14 -10.00
CA SER A 16 2.50 -10.23 -9.04
C SER A 16 2.56 -9.65 -7.62
N ASN A 17 1.56 -9.94 -6.80
CA ASN A 17 1.50 -9.65 -5.37
C ASN A 17 2.35 -10.63 -4.54
N TYR A 18 3.63 -10.82 -4.89
CA TYR A 18 4.51 -11.69 -4.09
C TYR A 18 4.94 -10.92 -2.84
N PHE A 19 4.08 -10.97 -1.83
CA PHE A 19 4.33 -10.49 -0.49
C PHE A 19 4.93 -11.61 0.35
N ASP A 20 5.69 -11.24 1.39
CA ASP A 20 6.06 -12.21 2.42
C ASP A 20 4.78 -12.85 3.00
N PRO A 21 4.72 -14.20 3.13
CA PRO A 21 3.51 -14.89 3.61
C PRO A 21 3.01 -14.37 4.96
N VAL A 22 3.89 -13.87 5.82
CA VAL A 22 3.52 -13.29 7.12
C VAL A 22 2.83 -11.94 6.92
N LEU A 23 3.35 -11.10 6.02
CA LEU A 23 2.73 -9.80 5.71
C LEU A 23 1.41 -9.96 4.95
N ALA A 24 1.30 -10.99 4.10
CA ALA A 24 0.05 -11.32 3.43
C ALA A 24 -1.06 -11.64 4.44
N LEU A 25 -0.77 -12.42 5.49
CA LEU A 25 -1.76 -12.76 6.53
C LEU A 25 -2.21 -11.54 7.36
N LEU A 26 -1.33 -10.57 7.57
CA LEU A 26 -1.65 -9.36 8.34
C LEU A 26 -2.44 -8.34 7.53
N LEU A 27 -2.12 -8.22 6.23
CA LEU A 27 -2.60 -7.13 5.38
C LEU A 27 -3.63 -7.59 4.33
N SER A 28 -3.89 -8.89 4.23
CA SER A 28 -4.86 -9.48 3.32
C SER A 28 -5.54 -10.69 3.95
N ASN A 29 -6.84 -10.57 4.18
CA ASN A 29 -7.66 -11.67 4.64
C ASN A 29 -8.92 -11.78 3.77
N PRO A 30 -8.90 -12.62 2.72
CA PRO A 30 -10.06 -12.82 1.85
C PRO A 30 -11.31 -13.30 2.58
N GLN A 31 -11.16 -14.06 3.69
CA GLN A 31 -12.31 -14.52 4.50
C GLN A 31 -13.00 -13.36 5.21
N GLN A 32 -12.26 -12.28 5.50
CA GLN A 32 -12.78 -11.05 6.09
C GLN A 32 -13.02 -9.96 5.03
N ASN A 33 -12.99 -10.31 3.74
CA ASN A 33 -13.10 -9.38 2.63
C ASN A 33 -12.04 -8.25 2.66
N VAL A 34 -10.81 -8.53 3.10
CA VAL A 34 -9.71 -7.56 3.13
C VAL A 34 -8.65 -7.97 2.11
N VAL A 35 -8.17 -7.01 1.31
CA VAL A 35 -7.14 -7.25 0.30
C VAL A 35 -6.11 -6.13 0.25
N LEU A 36 -4.84 -6.50 0.14
CA LEU A 36 -3.74 -5.64 -0.25
C LEU A 36 -3.60 -5.67 -1.78
N ARG A 37 -3.58 -4.49 -2.38
CA ARG A 37 -3.53 -4.30 -3.83
C ARG A 37 -2.62 -3.12 -4.17
N TRP A 38 -2.09 -3.10 -5.38
CA TRP A 38 -1.44 -1.90 -5.91
C TRP A 38 -2.51 -0.88 -6.29
N ALA A 39 -2.26 0.39 -6.00
CA ALA A 39 -3.16 1.46 -6.41
C ALA A 39 -3.16 1.59 -7.92
N ASN A 40 -4.33 1.70 -8.55
CA ASN A 40 -4.42 2.02 -9.96
C ASN A 40 -4.16 3.53 -10.20
N LYS A 41 -3.74 3.92 -11.40
CA LYS A 41 -3.57 5.33 -11.79
C LYS A 41 -4.89 6.08 -11.91
N ASN A 42 -5.98 5.35 -12.18
CA ASN A 42 -7.30 5.92 -12.45
C ASN A 42 -8.22 5.92 -11.21
N GLU A 43 -7.69 5.67 -10.01
CA GLU A 43 -8.47 5.75 -8.78
C GLU A 43 -8.57 7.22 -8.33
N GLU A 44 -9.69 7.87 -8.66
CA GLU A 44 -9.99 9.27 -8.31
C GLU A 44 -10.26 9.52 -6.81
N VAL A 45 -10.19 8.48 -5.98
CA VAL A 45 -10.57 8.55 -4.56
C VAL A 45 -9.54 9.35 -3.75
N PHE A 46 -8.29 9.43 -4.19
CA PHE A 46 -7.20 10.04 -3.43
C PHE A 46 -6.51 11.14 -4.23
N ASP A 47 -6.33 12.31 -3.61
CA ASP A 47 -5.53 13.41 -4.18
C ASP A 47 -4.05 13.03 -4.28
N ILE A 48 -3.59 12.15 -3.39
CA ILE A 48 -2.24 11.57 -3.38
C ILE A 48 -2.37 10.09 -3.68
N ARG A 49 -1.74 9.61 -4.75
CA ARG A 49 -1.74 8.17 -5.08
C ARG A 49 -0.72 7.43 -4.21
N PRO A 50 -1.13 6.48 -3.35
CA PRO A 50 -0.21 5.55 -2.71
C PRO A 50 0.29 4.50 -3.72
N ASP A 51 1.34 3.76 -3.38
CA ASP A 51 1.75 2.61 -4.19
C ASP A 51 0.81 1.42 -3.97
N ALA A 52 0.46 1.16 -2.71
CA ALA A 52 -0.42 0.07 -2.31
C ALA A 52 -1.57 0.55 -1.41
N VAL A 53 -2.68 -0.15 -1.47
CA VAL A 53 -3.89 0.09 -0.67
C VAL A 53 -4.31 -1.24 -0.06
N ILE A 54 -4.60 -1.21 1.24
CA ILE A 54 -5.35 -2.28 1.90
C ILE A 54 -6.80 -1.82 1.86
N SER A 55 -7.70 -2.60 1.27
CA SER A 55 -9.11 -2.21 1.13
C SER A 55 -10.03 -3.36 1.46
N THR A 56 -11.24 -3.03 1.88
CA THR A 56 -12.32 -4.02 1.90
C THR A 56 -12.73 -4.40 0.48
N ILE A 57 -13.36 -5.56 0.32
CA ILE A 57 -14.00 -6.01 -0.93
C ILE A 57 -15.50 -6.06 -0.68
N ILE A 58 -16.27 -5.37 -1.52
CA ILE A 58 -17.73 -5.40 -1.48
C ILE A 58 -18.22 -5.73 -2.89
N GLN A 59 -18.90 -6.87 -3.04
CA GLN A 59 -19.50 -7.29 -4.32
C GLN A 59 -18.51 -7.25 -5.50
N SER A 60 -17.30 -7.78 -5.29
CA SER A 60 -16.20 -7.80 -6.28
C SER A 60 -15.65 -6.43 -6.68
N LYS A 61 -15.94 -5.38 -5.91
CA LYS A 61 -15.33 -4.05 -6.03
C LYS A 61 -14.52 -3.70 -4.78
N TYR A 62 -13.55 -2.81 -4.94
CA TYR A 62 -12.81 -2.25 -3.80
C TYR A 62 -13.73 -1.31 -3.01
N GLY A 63 -13.88 -1.60 -1.71
CA GLY A 63 -14.61 -0.81 -0.74
C GLY A 63 -13.71 0.21 -0.06
N CYS A 64 -13.98 0.51 1.21
CA CYS A 64 -13.20 1.49 1.95
C CYS A 64 -11.72 1.08 2.05
N PRO A 65 -10.78 2.01 1.88
CA PRO A 65 -9.40 1.79 2.27
C PRO A 65 -9.33 1.58 3.79
N LEU A 66 -8.51 0.64 4.22
CA LEU A 66 -8.14 0.35 5.62
C LEU A 66 -6.68 0.72 5.90
N GLY A 67 -5.90 1.00 4.85
CA GLY A 67 -4.50 1.32 4.97
C GLY A 67 -3.78 1.53 3.65
N PHE A 68 -2.54 2.00 3.74
CA PHE A 68 -1.74 2.44 2.60
C PHE A 68 -0.30 1.95 2.69
N GLY A 69 0.34 1.83 1.53
CA GLY A 69 1.74 1.46 1.40
C GLY A 69 2.50 2.31 0.40
N GLU A 70 3.74 2.65 0.72
CA GLU A 70 4.75 3.21 -0.19
C GLU A 70 5.92 2.24 -0.34
N VAL A 71 6.46 2.12 -1.55
CA VAL A 71 7.58 1.22 -1.85
C VAL A 71 8.70 1.97 -2.56
N GLN A 72 9.77 2.20 -1.82
CA GLN A 72 10.98 2.84 -2.35
C GLN A 72 12.01 1.77 -2.76
N PRO A 73 12.36 1.65 -4.06
CA PRO A 73 13.43 0.76 -4.48
C PRO A 73 14.76 1.25 -3.91
N GLY A 74 15.50 0.37 -3.24
CA GLY A 74 16.80 0.69 -2.66
C GLY A 74 17.80 1.09 -3.74
N ASN A 75 18.00 2.38 -3.91
CA ASN A 75 19.01 2.96 -4.81
C ASN A 75 19.93 3.87 -4.00
N SER A 76 21.10 4.21 -4.57
CA SER A 76 22.08 5.11 -3.94
C SER A 76 21.56 6.53 -3.68
N SER A 77 20.36 6.88 -4.19
CA SER A 77 19.69 8.17 -3.99
C SER A 77 18.59 8.16 -2.92
N THR A 78 18.37 7.04 -2.22
CA THR A 78 17.43 6.98 -1.09
C THR A 78 17.99 7.80 0.08
N ASN A 79 17.57 9.06 0.17
CA ASN A 79 17.97 9.99 1.23
C ASN A 79 16.87 10.03 2.30
N LYS A 80 17.23 10.30 3.56
CA LYS A 80 16.30 10.48 4.69
C LYS A 80 15.15 11.44 4.36
N HIS A 81 15.41 12.45 3.53
CA HIS A 81 14.40 13.39 3.05
C HIS A 81 13.29 12.69 2.25
N SER A 82 13.61 11.81 1.30
CA SER A 82 12.57 11.12 0.50
C SER A 82 11.72 10.20 1.38
N LEU A 83 12.37 9.49 2.32
CA LEU A 83 11.67 8.63 3.28
C LEU A 83 10.70 9.44 4.15
N CYS A 84 11.13 10.62 4.63
CA CYS A 84 10.27 11.52 5.41
C CYS A 84 9.06 12.01 4.59
N MET A 85 9.26 12.32 3.31
CA MET A 85 8.18 12.73 2.42
C MET A 85 7.18 11.60 2.15
N GLU A 86 7.64 10.37 1.99
CA GLU A 86 6.76 9.18 1.91
C GLU A 86 5.96 8.98 3.19
N THR A 87 6.61 9.08 4.35
CA THR A 87 5.92 8.99 5.65
C THR A 87 4.85 10.09 5.78
N LEU A 88 5.15 11.32 5.36
CA LEU A 88 4.20 12.42 5.39
C LEU A 88 3.00 12.15 4.46
N ARG A 89 3.24 11.66 3.24
CA ARG A 89 2.17 11.26 2.31
C ARG A 89 1.26 10.20 2.92
N LEU A 90 1.85 9.17 3.53
CA LEU A 90 1.11 8.11 4.21
C LEU A 90 0.30 8.65 5.40
N ALA A 91 0.85 9.56 6.19
CA ALA A 91 0.15 10.19 7.31
C ALA A 91 -1.06 11.01 6.83
N THR A 92 -0.90 11.79 5.76
CA THR A 92 -2.00 12.55 5.13
C THR A 92 -3.11 11.61 4.64
N LEU A 93 -2.75 10.58 3.88
CA LEU A 93 -3.73 9.60 3.38
C LEU A 93 -4.49 8.88 4.49
N SER A 94 -3.78 8.52 5.56
CA SER A 94 -4.36 7.84 6.72
C SER A 94 -5.34 8.73 7.45
N LYS A 95 -4.95 9.99 7.68
CA LYS A 95 -5.80 10.99 8.34
C LYS A 95 -7.06 11.28 7.51
N ASP A 96 -6.90 11.53 6.21
CA ASP A 96 -8.03 11.79 5.32
C ASP A 96 -8.99 10.60 5.25
N THR A 97 -8.46 9.37 5.32
CA THR A 97 -9.26 8.15 5.33
C THR A 97 -10.01 7.96 6.65
N ILE A 98 -9.34 8.19 7.79
CA ILE A 98 -9.96 8.17 9.11
C ILE A 98 -11.12 9.17 9.17
N ASP A 99 -10.87 10.41 8.74
CA ASP A 99 -11.85 11.49 8.74
C ASP A 99 -13.02 11.19 7.78
N ARG A 100 -12.73 10.68 6.58
CA ARG A 100 -13.75 10.44 5.53
C ARG A 100 -14.62 9.22 5.80
N TYR A 101 -14.06 8.15 6.36
CA TYR A 101 -14.75 6.87 6.55
C TYR A 101 -15.09 6.59 8.02
N CYS A 102 -14.84 7.54 8.93
CA CYS A 102 -15.05 7.41 10.36
C CYS A 102 -14.38 6.14 10.94
N GLN A 103 -13.13 5.88 10.55
CA GLN A 103 -12.37 4.70 10.99
C GLN A 103 -11.55 5.02 12.24
N ASP A 104 -11.50 4.10 13.20
CA ASP A 104 -10.65 4.27 14.39
C ASP A 104 -9.16 4.07 14.10
N ILE A 105 -8.83 3.29 13.07
CA ILE A 105 -7.47 2.83 12.77
C ILE A 105 -7.26 2.82 11.26
N CYS A 106 -6.06 3.23 10.83
CA CYS A 106 -5.57 3.08 9.47
C CYS A 106 -4.17 2.45 9.48
N PHE A 107 -3.97 1.40 8.69
CA PHE A 107 -2.67 0.72 8.60
C PHE A 107 -1.73 1.47 7.65
N VAL A 108 -0.47 1.60 8.04
CA VAL A 108 0.56 2.24 7.22
C VAL A 108 1.75 1.30 7.05
N LEU A 109 2.19 1.12 5.80
CA LEU A 109 3.38 0.35 5.46
C LEU A 109 4.36 1.21 4.67
N GLN A 110 5.62 1.22 5.08
CA GLN A 110 6.70 1.79 4.29
C GLN A 110 7.76 0.72 4.05
N VAL A 111 7.97 0.39 2.79
CA VAL A 111 8.93 -0.63 2.38
C VAL A 111 10.13 0.04 1.73
N ASN A 112 11.29 -0.14 2.35
CA ASN A 112 12.55 0.36 1.83
C ASN A 112 13.42 -0.80 1.38
N GLY A 113 13.80 -0.81 0.11
CA GLY A 113 14.83 -1.73 -0.37
C GLY A 113 16.18 -1.38 0.27
N MET A 114 16.89 -2.38 0.78
CA MET A 114 18.29 -2.22 1.16
C MET A 114 19.20 -2.72 0.05
N HIS A 115 20.33 -2.04 -0.14
CA HIS A 115 21.37 -2.46 -1.07
C HIS A 115 22.18 -3.63 -0.53
#